data_AF-A0A378A6T3-F1
#
_entry.id   AF-A0A378A6T3-F1
#
_cell.length_a   1.000
_cell.length_b   1.000
_cell.length_c   1.000
_cell.angle_alpha   90.00
_cell.angle_beta   90.00
_cell.angle_gamma   90.00
#
_symmetry.space_group_name_H-M   'P 1'
#
loop_
_entity.id
_entity.type
_entity.pdbx_description
1 polymer ?
#
loop_
_entity_poly.entity_id
_entity_poly.type
_entity_poly.pdbx_seq_one_letter_code
_entity_poly.pdbx_strand_id
1 'polypeptide(L)' 'MPYRSKQELPDSVQHVLPAHAQEIYKEAFNSAWDQYKDKDERRDDASREETAHKVAWAAVKNSL' A
#
# COMPACT_ATOMS: atom_id res chain seq x y z
N MET A 1 8.67 0.05 -3.81
CA MET A 1 8.80 1.43 -4.36
C MET A 1 7.44 2.12 -4.29
N PRO A 2 7.34 3.45 -4.09
CA PRO A 2 6.04 4.13 -4.11
C PRO A 2 5.45 4.14 -5.53
N TYR A 3 4.14 3.97 -5.64
CA TYR A 3 3.39 3.97 -6.89
C TYR A 3 3.06 5.41 -7.32
N ARG A 4 3.43 5.81 -8.54
CA ARG A 4 3.11 7.14 -9.08
C ARG A 4 1.72 7.16 -9.70
N SER A 5 1.24 6.02 -10.20
CA SER A 5 -0.08 5.90 -10.80
C SER A 5 -0.77 4.58 -10.47
N LYS A 6 -2.11 4.56 -10.56
CA LYS A 6 -2.92 3.34 -10.33
C LYS A 6 -2.60 2.19 -11.30
N GLN A 7 -2.00 2.52 -12.44
CA GLN A 7 -1.51 1.56 -13.45
C GLN A 7 -0.23 0.83 -13.02
N GLU A 8 0.50 1.34 -12.03
CA GLU A 8 1.70 0.70 -11.48
C GLU A 8 1.36 -0.24 -10.32
N LEU A 9 0.09 -0.27 -9.89
CA LEU A 9 -0.36 -1.18 -8.84
C LEU A 9 -0.22 -2.64 -9.31
N PRO A 10 -0.09 -3.60 -8.38
CA PRO A 10 -0.07 -5.01 -8.74
C PRO A 10 -1.35 -5.39 -9.51
N ASP A 11 -1.22 -6.30 -10.48
CA ASP A 11 -2.36 -6.76 -11.29
C ASP A 11 -3.51 -7.27 -10.41
N SER A 12 -3.17 -8.01 -9.36
CA SER A 12 -4.12 -8.48 -8.33
C SER A 12 -4.86 -7.37 -7.60
N VAL A 13 -4.37 -6.13 -7.59
CA VAL A 13 -5.05 -4.96 -7.02
C VAL A 13 -5.89 -4.27 -8.08
N GLN A 14 -5.35 -4.10 -9.29
CA GLN A 14 -6.06 -3.46 -10.41
C GLN A 14 -7.30 -4.26 -10.84
N HIS A 15 -7.24 -5.60 -10.83
CA HIS A 15 -8.34 -6.46 -11.25
C HIS A 15 -9.43 -6.64 -10.19
N VAL A 16 -9.10 -6.54 -8.91
CA VAL A 16 -10.06 -6.81 -7.82
C VAL A 16 -10.67 -5.55 -7.22
N LEU A 17 -10.02 -4.39 -7.40
CA LEU A 17 -10.49 -3.12 -6.84
C LEU A 17 -11.06 -2.19 -7.91
N PRO A 18 -12.21 -1.53 -7.63
CA PRO A 18 -12.70 -0.44 -8.48
C PRO A 18 -11.73 0.76 -8.46
N ALA A 19 -11.83 1.63 -9.47
CA ALA A 19 -10.89 2.74 -9.68
C ALA A 19 -10.67 3.62 -8.45
N HIS A 20 -11.71 3.89 -7.67
CA HIS A 20 -11.61 4.69 -6.44
C HIS A 20 -10.80 3.97 -5.34
N ALA A 21 -11.04 2.67 -5.16
CA ALA A 21 -10.30 1.85 -4.20
C ALA A 21 -8.82 1.67 -4.60
N GLN A 22 -8.51 1.65 -5.91
CA GLN A 22 -7.12 1.67 -6.39
C GLN A 22 -6.39 2.96 -5.99
N GLU A 23 -7.08 4.11 -6.01
CA GLU A 23 -6.47 5.38 -5.57
C GLU A 23 -6.17 5.36 -4.07
N ILE A 24 -7.13 4.91 -3.25
CA ILE A 24 -6.95 4.75 -1.81
C ILE A 24 -5.79 3.80 -1.50
N TYR A 25 -5.71 2.68 -2.23
CA TYR A 25 -4.61 1.73 -2.11
C TYR A 25 -3.25 2.39 -2.36
N LYS A 26 -3.14 3.12 -3.49
CA LYS A 26 -1.92 3.81 -3.90
C LYS A 26 -1.47 4.82 -2.84
N GLU A 27 -2.38 5.66 -2.36
CA GLU A 27 -2.07 6.69 -1.37
C GLU A 27 -1.67 6.09 -0.02
N ALA A 28 -2.42 5.09 0.45
CA ALA A 28 -2.12 4.39 1.70
C ALA A 28 -0.80 3.63 1.63
N PHE A 29 -0.52 2.96 0.50
CA PHE A 29 0.77 2.29 0.28
C PHE A 29 1.92 3.29 0.30
N ASN A 30 1.80 4.41 -0.40
CA ASN A 30 2.87 5.41 -0.47
C ASN A 30 3.13 6.06 0.90
N SER A 31 2.07 6.34 1.65
CA SER A 31 2.15 6.87 3.00
C SER A 31 2.85 5.87 3.94
N ALA A 32 2.41 4.61 3.94
CA ALA A 32 3.04 3.55 4.73
C ALA A 32 4.48 3.30 4.29
N TRP A 33 4.76 3.34 2.99
CA TRP A 33 6.11 3.24 2.46
C TRP A 33 6.97 4.33 3.06
N ASP A 34 6.57 5.60 3.02
CA ASP A 34 7.34 6.70 3.61
C ASP A 34 7.53 6.56 5.13
N GLN A 35 6.47 6.18 5.86
CA GLN A 35 6.53 5.97 7.31
C GLN A 35 7.51 4.85 7.71
N TYR A 36 7.51 3.71 7.00
CA TYR A 36 8.41 2.59 7.31
C TYR A 36 9.77 2.68 6.59
N LYS A 37 10.20 3.90 6.24
CA LYS A 37 11.50 4.14 5.58
C LYS A 37 12.68 3.87 6.52
N ASP A 38 12.55 4.21 7.79
CA ASP A 38 13.60 4.04 8.78
C ASP A 38 13.55 2.65 9.42
N LYS A 39 14.74 2.05 9.56
CA LYS A 39 14.93 0.66 10.04
C LYS A 39 14.64 0.50 11.53
N ASP A 40 14.81 1.57 12.30
CA ASP A 40 14.72 1.56 13.77
C ASP A 40 13.28 1.36 14.28
N GLU A 41 12.28 1.62 13.43
CA GLU A 41 10.85 1.44 13.75
C GLU A 41 10.33 0.03 13.41
N ARG A 42 11.19 -0.86 12.90
CA ARG A 42 10.79 -2.20 12.42
C ARG A 42 11.00 -3.25 13.49
N ARG A 43 9.93 -3.59 14.19
CA ARG A 43 9.90 -4.59 15.27
C ARG A 43 9.81 -6.05 14.80
N ASP A 44 10.02 -6.34 13.50
CA ASP A 44 9.80 -7.66 12.92
C ASP A 44 10.57 -7.83 11.58
N ASP A 45 10.90 -9.07 11.20
CA ASP A 45 11.55 -9.48 9.95
C ASP A 45 10.77 -9.11 8.67
N ALA A 46 9.56 -8.56 8.82
CA ALA A 46 8.73 -8.10 7.71
C ALA A 46 9.40 -6.98 6.90
N SER A 47 9.42 -7.16 5.59
CA SER A 47 9.91 -6.14 4.67
C SER A 47 8.98 -4.91 4.68
N ARG A 48 9.58 -3.72 4.54
CA ARG A 48 8.86 -2.43 4.38
C ARG A 48 7.71 -2.52 3.37
N GLU A 49 7.95 -3.21 2.26
CA GLU A 49 6.95 -3.42 1.21
C GLU A 49 5.75 -4.23 1.69
N GLU A 50 5.99 -5.30 2.44
CA GLU A 50 4.95 -6.19 2.94
C GLU A 50 4.04 -5.47 3.96
N THR A 51 4.64 -4.64 4.83
CA THR A 51 3.90 -3.78 5.76
C THR A 51 3.08 -2.74 5.00
N ALA A 52 3.67 -2.07 4.00
CA ALA A 52 2.97 -1.08 3.19
C ALA A 52 1.77 -1.69 2.44
N HIS A 53 1.90 -2.91 1.91
CA HIS A 53 0.78 -3.64 1.30
C HIS A 53 -0.33 -3.95 2.30
N LYS A 54 0.00 -4.38 3.52
CA LYS A 54 -1.00 -4.66 4.58
C LYS A 54 -1.77 -3.39 4.95
N VAL A 55 -1.08 -2.26 5.13
CA VAL A 55 -1.71 -0.97 5.44
C VAL A 55 -2.61 -0.51 4.29
N ALA A 56 -2.15 -0.62 3.04
CA ALA A 56 -2.94 -0.25 1.88
C ALA A 56 -4.23 -1.06 1.76
N TRP A 57 -4.15 -2.39 1.97
CA TRP A 57 -5.31 -3.26 1.98
C TRP A 57 -6.30 -2.94 3.11
N ALA A 58 -5.81 -2.59 4.29
CA ALA A 58 -6.66 -2.16 5.40
C ALA A 58 -7.37 -0.84 5.10
N ALA A 59 -6.70 0.12 4.48
CA ALA A 59 -7.30 1.39 4.09
C ALA A 59 -8.43 1.19 3.08
N VAL A 60 -8.21 0.34 2.06
CA VAL A 60 -9.25 -0.02 1.10
C VAL A 60 -10.45 -0.68 1.78
N LYS A 61 -10.23 -1.65 2.66
CA LYS A 61 -11.31 -2.33 3.39
C LYS A 61 -12.13 -1.40 4.28
N ASN A 62 -11.52 -0.37 4.86
CA ASN A 62 -12.23 0.63 5.67
C ASN A 62 -12.97 1.68 4.83
N SER A 63 -12.70 1.76 3.53
CA SER A 63 -13.33 2.72 2.60
C SER A 63 -14.41 2.07 1.72
N LEU A 64 -14.68 0.78 1.94
CA LEU A 64 -15.73 -0.02 1.31
C LEU A 64 -16.92 -0.16 2.27
#